data_AF-A0A8T4LE79-F1
#
_entry.id   AF-A0A8T4LE79-F1
#
_cell.length_a   1.000
_cell.length_b   1.000
_cell.length_c   1.000
_cell.angle_alpha   90.00
_cell.angle_beta   90.00
_cell.angle_gamma   90.00
#
_symmetry.space_group_name_H-M   'P 1'
#
loop_
_entity.id
_entity.type
_entity.pdbx_description
1 polymer ?
#
loop_
_entity_poly.entity_id
_entity_poly.type
_entity_poly.pdbx_seq_one_letter_code
_entity_poly.pdbx_strand_id
1 'polypeptide(L)'
;MTKGQLFSIDFLLATALLMLAIGAQLKLVQIQTVDQQEYINQIELEAVGQTAATLFLTNPAVTCPITTSTGTTLFHLNGCVITPHVPTSTELGIPAGYGFNIQGPTGYVQGTAIPSDRPIYTTQVDAISNAAAQMPKLQLDGCLTNGCAAIRSTFTLTVWKT
;
A
#
# COMPACT_ATOMS: atom_id res chain seq x y z
N MET A 1 30.37 -45.90 -49.89
CA MET A 1 30.76 -44.70 -49.13
C MET A 1 29.49 -43.92 -48.76
N THR A 2 28.87 -44.19 -47.62
CA THR A 2 27.61 -43.51 -47.19
C THR A 2 27.42 -43.48 -45.67
N LYS A 3 28.08 -44.37 -44.90
CA LYS A 3 27.90 -44.47 -43.44
C LYS A 3 28.48 -43.30 -42.62
N GLY A 4 29.50 -42.60 -43.13
CA GLY A 4 30.11 -41.46 -42.44
C GLY A 4 29.32 -40.14 -42.54
N GLN A 5 28.54 -39.96 -43.62
CA GLN A 5 27.74 -38.75 -43.83
C GLN A 5 26.47 -38.75 -42.96
N LEU A 6 25.84 -39.92 -42.79
CA LEU A 6 24.68 -40.08 -41.88
C LEU A 6 25.03 -39.72 -40.44
N PHE A 7 26.19 -40.16 -39.94
CA PHE A 7 26.63 -39.86 -38.57
C PHE A 7 26.85 -38.36 -38.32
N SER A 8 27.31 -37.61 -39.33
CA SER A 8 27.53 -36.17 -39.22
C SER A 8 26.23 -35.36 -39.17
N ILE A 9 25.17 -35.83 -39.84
CA ILE A 9 23.86 -35.18 -39.86
C ILE A 9 23.14 -35.42 -38.53
N ASP A 10 23.19 -36.64 -38.00
CA ASP A 10 22.60 -36.98 -36.69
C ASP A 10 23.29 -36.21 -35.56
N PHE A 11 24.61 -36.03 -35.62
CA PHE A 11 25.36 -35.23 -34.65
C PHE A 11 24.97 -33.74 -34.70
N LEU A 12 24.83 -33.17 -35.91
CA LEU A 12 24.36 -31.78 -36.09
C LEU A 12 22.95 -31.57 -35.55
N LEU A 13 22.03 -32.50 -35.85
CA LEU A 13 20.66 -32.46 -35.34
C LEU A 13 20.60 -32.57 -33.82
N ALA A 14 21.36 -33.49 -33.22
CA ALA A 14 21.45 -33.63 -31.77
C ALA A 14 21.98 -32.36 -31.10
N THR A 15 22.99 -31.72 -31.70
CA THR A 15 23.56 -30.47 -31.18
C THR A 15 22.57 -29.31 -31.29
N ALA A 16 21.84 -29.21 -32.41
CA ALA A 16 20.81 -28.20 -32.60
C ALA A 16 19.65 -28.36 -31.61
N LEU A 17 19.20 -29.61 -31.38
CA LEU A 17 18.18 -29.92 -30.37
C LEU A 17 18.65 -29.60 -28.95
N LEU A 18 19.92 -29.88 -28.64
CA LEU A 18 20.51 -29.53 -27.34
C LEU A 18 20.54 -28.02 -27.11
N MET A 19 20.94 -27.23 -28.12
CA MET A 19 20.92 -25.76 -28.02
C MET A 19 19.51 -25.22 -27.81
N LEU A 20 18.52 -25.77 -28.51
CA LEU A 20 17.11 -25.41 -28.30
C LEU A 20 16.61 -25.77 -26.91
N ALA A 21 16.96 -26.95 -26.40
CA ALA A 21 16.59 -27.39 -25.06
C ALA A 21 17.20 -26.48 -23.98
N ILE A 22 18.49 -26.14 -24.09
CA ILE A 22 19.16 -25.21 -23.17
C ILE A 22 18.53 -23.82 -23.26
N GLY A 23 18.25 -23.33 -24.46
CA GLY A 23 17.58 -22.03 -24.66
C GLY A 23 16.20 -21.97 -24.02
N ALA A 24 15.40 -23.02 -24.15
CA ALA A 24 14.09 -23.13 -23.52
C ALA A 24 14.20 -23.16 -21.98
N GLN A 25 15.16 -23.91 -21.43
CA GLN A 25 15.40 -23.97 -19.99
C GLN A 25 15.87 -22.61 -19.42
N LEU A 26 16.78 -21.91 -20.11
CA LEU A 26 17.24 -20.58 -19.69
C LEU A 26 16.09 -19.57 -19.67
N LYS A 27 15.20 -19.61 -20.67
CA LYS A 27 14.03 -18.72 -20.70
C LYS A 27 13.07 -19.01 -19.55
N LEU A 28 12.84 -20.28 -19.21
CA LEU A 28 11.99 -20.66 -18.08
C LEU A 28 12.57 -20.15 -16.75
N VAL A 29 13.88 -20.29 -16.54
CA VAL A 29 14.55 -19.78 -15.34
C VAL A 29 14.42 -18.26 -15.26
N GLN A 30 14.61 -17.53 -16.37
CA GLN A 30 14.44 -16.08 -16.39
C GLN A 30 13.02 -15.66 -15.99
N ILE A 31 11.99 -16.30 -16.56
CA ILE A 31 10.59 -16.02 -16.20
C ILE A 31 10.37 -16.27 -14.70
N GLN A 32 10.80 -17.43 -14.18
CA GLN A 32 10.65 -17.74 -12.76
C GLN A 32 11.36 -16.73 -11.85
N THR A 33 12.55 -16.25 -12.23
CA THR A 33 13.26 -15.23 -11.44
C THR A 33 12.55 -13.88 -11.44
N VAL A 34 11.96 -13.48 -12.57
CA VAL A 34 11.19 -12.23 -12.66
C VAL A 34 9.90 -12.35 -11.85
N ASP A 35 9.16 -13.45 -12.01
CA ASP A 35 7.91 -13.70 -11.27
C ASP A 35 8.16 -13.71 -9.75
N GLN A 36 9.25 -14.36 -9.30
CA GLN A 36 9.61 -14.41 -7.90
C GLN A 36 9.98 -13.02 -7.35
N GLN A 37 10.68 -12.20 -8.14
CA GLN A 37 11.04 -10.84 -7.73
C GLN A 37 9.80 -9.93 -7.66
N GLU A 38 8.87 -10.04 -8.61
CA GLU A 38 7.60 -9.31 -8.58
C GLU A 38 6.77 -9.69 -7.36
N TYR A 39 6.69 -10.99 -7.04
CA TYR A 39 5.99 -11.48 -5.86
C TYR A 39 6.59 -10.93 -4.55
N ILE A 40 7.91 -10.95 -4.40
CA ILE A 40 8.59 -10.39 -3.23
C ILE A 40 8.31 -8.89 -3.11
N ASN A 41 8.39 -8.13 -4.21
CA ASN A 41 8.10 -6.71 -4.21
C ASN A 41 6.64 -6.43 -3.81
N GLN A 42 5.70 -7.28 -4.22
CA GLN A 42 4.29 -7.13 -3.86
C GLN A 42 4.04 -7.38 -2.37
N ILE A 43 4.64 -8.43 -1.80
CA ILE A 43 4.56 -8.70 -0.35
C ILE A 43 5.16 -7.55 0.45
N GLU A 44 6.31 -7.03 0.00
CA GLU A 44 6.96 -5.90 0.65
C GLU A 44 6.06 -4.65 0.65
N LEU A 45 5.46 -4.32 -0.50
CA LEU A 45 4.52 -3.20 -0.62
C LEU A 45 3.27 -3.39 0.25
N GLU A 46 2.73 -4.61 0.28
CA GLU A 46 1.60 -4.95 1.13
C GLU A 46 1.95 -4.78 2.62
N ALA A 47 3.10 -5.29 3.05
CA ALA A 47 3.56 -5.14 4.43
C ALA A 47 3.74 -3.67 4.82
N VAL A 48 4.33 -2.85 3.95
CA VAL A 48 4.47 -1.39 4.15
C VAL A 48 3.10 -0.73 4.20
N GLY A 49 2.21 -1.03 3.27
CA GLY A 49 0.87 -0.45 3.20
C GLY A 49 -0.01 -0.80 4.39
N GLN A 50 0.00 -2.06 4.83
CA GLN A 50 -0.74 -2.52 6.01
C GLN A 50 -0.18 -1.93 7.32
N THR A 51 1.14 -1.81 7.41
CA THR A 51 1.80 -1.14 8.55
C THR A 51 1.41 0.33 8.60
N ALA A 52 1.49 1.03 7.46
CA ALA A 52 1.08 2.43 7.35
C ALA A 52 -0.41 2.64 7.65
N ALA A 53 -1.28 1.74 7.21
CA ALA A 53 -2.71 1.76 7.55
C ALA A 53 -2.95 1.61 9.06
N THR A 54 -2.24 0.68 9.70
CA THR A 54 -2.33 0.47 11.15
C THR A 54 -1.80 1.67 11.92
N LEU A 55 -0.67 2.22 11.49
CA LEU A 55 -0.08 3.40 12.09
C LEU A 55 -0.95 4.64 11.86
N PHE A 56 -1.61 4.77 10.71
CA PHE A 56 -2.54 5.87 10.46
C PHE A 56 -3.65 5.97 11.53
N LEU A 57 -4.19 4.83 11.99
CA LEU A 57 -5.22 4.80 13.03
C LEU A 57 -4.69 4.95 14.45
N THR A 58 -3.44 4.54 14.69
CA THR A 58 -2.84 4.49 16.02
C THR A 58 -1.88 5.64 16.30
N ASN A 59 -1.58 6.45 15.29
CA ASN A 59 -0.66 7.57 15.37
C ASN A 59 -1.20 8.63 16.33
N PRO A 60 -0.42 9.05 17.36
CA PRO A 60 -0.82 10.09 18.31
C PRO A 60 -1.04 11.46 17.66
N ALA A 61 -0.53 11.68 16.45
CA ALA A 61 -0.76 12.88 15.67
C ALA A 61 -2.15 12.87 14.99
N VAL A 62 -2.69 11.68 14.67
CA VAL A 62 -4.03 11.51 14.06
C VAL A 62 -5.07 11.33 15.18
N THR A 63 -5.27 12.39 15.94
CA THR A 63 -6.21 12.41 17.06
C THR A 63 -7.10 13.64 17.05
N CYS A 64 -8.31 13.52 17.59
CA CYS A 64 -9.20 14.65 17.83
C CYS A 64 -9.42 14.88 19.33
N PRO A 65 -9.31 16.12 19.85
CA PRO A 65 -9.73 16.41 21.21
C PRO A 65 -11.26 16.32 21.30
N ILE A 66 -11.73 15.53 22.26
CA ILE A 66 -13.14 15.43 22.63
C ILE A 66 -13.43 16.48 23.70
N THR A 67 -14.36 17.39 23.44
CA THR A 67 -14.64 18.54 24.31
C THR A 67 -16.04 18.51 24.93
N THR A 68 -16.17 19.09 26.13
CA THR A 68 -17.47 19.37 26.74
C THR A 68 -18.20 20.50 26.00
N SER A 69 -19.49 20.71 26.31
CA SER A 69 -20.24 21.88 25.82
C SER A 69 -19.62 23.23 26.23
N THR A 70 -18.78 23.25 27.26
CA THR A 70 -18.02 24.43 27.71
C THR A 70 -16.66 24.57 27.05
N GLY A 71 -16.29 23.68 26.11
CA GLY A 71 -15.02 23.72 25.37
C GLY A 71 -13.83 23.09 26.11
N THR A 72 -14.04 22.41 27.23
CA THR A 72 -12.97 21.75 27.98
C THR A 72 -12.63 20.40 27.36
N THR A 73 -11.36 20.17 27.01
CA THR A 73 -10.89 18.87 26.50
C THR A 73 -10.95 17.80 27.58
N LEU A 74 -11.65 16.71 27.30
CA LEU A 74 -11.78 15.55 28.18
C LEU A 74 -10.69 14.52 27.90
N PHE A 75 -10.54 14.13 26.63
CA PHE A 75 -9.57 13.16 26.15
C PHE A 75 -9.33 13.34 24.65
N HIS A 76 -8.33 12.65 24.10
CA HIS A 76 -8.06 12.61 22.67
C HIS A 76 -8.50 11.26 22.11
N LEU A 77 -9.24 11.29 21.00
CA LEU A 77 -9.71 10.11 20.30
C LEU A 77 -8.74 9.77 19.16
N ASN A 78 -8.13 8.59 19.21
CA ASN A 78 -7.25 8.08 18.16
C ASN A 78 -8.04 7.68 16.90
N GLY A 79 -7.36 7.72 15.74
CA GLY A 79 -7.98 7.41 14.45
C GLY A 79 -9.02 8.45 14.05
N CYS A 80 -8.84 9.69 14.52
CA CYS A 80 -9.68 10.81 14.19
C CYS A 80 -8.87 11.86 13.44
N VAL A 81 -9.24 12.07 12.17
CA VAL A 81 -8.53 12.95 11.24
C VAL A 81 -9.17 14.33 11.31
N ILE A 82 -8.43 15.27 11.87
CA ILE A 82 -8.75 16.70 11.81
C ILE A 82 -8.09 17.29 10.56
N THR A 83 -8.85 17.99 9.75
CA THR A 83 -8.27 18.82 8.69
C THR A 83 -7.67 20.11 9.29
N PRO A 84 -6.42 20.50 8.98
CA PRO A 84 -5.52 19.94 7.97
C PRO A 84 -4.37 19.10 8.56
N HIS A 85 -4.53 18.42 9.70
CA HIS A 85 -3.45 17.58 10.21
C HIS A 85 -3.15 16.45 9.22
N VAL A 86 -1.87 16.28 8.97
CA VAL A 86 -1.33 15.57 7.83
C VAL A 86 -0.19 14.70 8.36
N PRO A 87 -0.38 13.36 8.42
CA PRO A 87 0.68 12.48 8.87
C PRO A 87 1.79 12.41 7.82
N THR A 88 3.02 12.47 8.30
CA THR A 88 4.25 12.34 7.53
C THR A 88 4.55 10.87 7.21
N SER A 89 5.41 10.60 6.21
CA SER A 89 5.85 9.23 5.91
C SER A 89 6.48 8.53 7.11
N THR A 90 7.25 9.27 7.91
CA THR A 90 7.89 8.76 9.13
C THR A 90 6.90 8.35 10.20
N GLU A 91 5.83 9.12 10.39
CA GLU A 91 4.79 8.78 11.38
C GLU A 91 3.93 7.59 10.93
N LEU A 92 3.89 7.32 9.63
CA LEU A 92 3.25 6.15 9.04
C LEU A 92 4.20 4.95 8.94
N GLY A 93 5.43 5.06 9.46
CA GLY A 93 6.41 3.98 9.40
C GLY A 93 6.85 3.62 7.98
N ILE A 94 6.68 4.53 7.02
CA ILE A 94 7.02 4.31 5.61
C ILE A 94 8.53 4.54 5.45
N PRO A 95 9.30 3.52 5.03
CA PRO A 95 10.75 3.62 4.93
C PRO A 95 11.18 4.54 3.78
N ALA A 96 12.43 5.01 3.86
CA ALA A 96 13.04 5.76 2.76
C ALA A 96 13.08 4.91 1.48
N GLY A 97 12.83 5.53 0.32
CA GLY A 97 12.68 4.80 -0.94
C GLY A 97 11.24 4.38 -1.25
N TYR A 98 10.27 4.85 -0.48
CA TYR A 98 8.84 4.65 -0.75
C TYR A 98 8.10 5.99 -0.84
N GLY A 99 7.13 6.03 -1.75
CA GLY A 99 6.17 7.11 -1.87
C GLY A 99 4.83 6.68 -1.30
N PHE A 100 4.03 7.67 -0.92
CA PHE A 100 2.70 7.42 -0.37
C PHE A 100 1.71 8.49 -0.80
N ASN A 101 0.44 8.10 -0.85
CA ASN A 101 -0.69 8.98 -1.07
C ASN A 101 -1.84 8.55 -0.15
N ILE A 102 -2.52 9.50 0.48
CA ILE A 102 -3.71 9.26 1.29
C ILE A 102 -4.84 10.10 0.71
N GLN A 103 -5.92 9.46 0.32
CA GLN A 103 -7.12 10.12 -0.19
C GLN A 103 -8.27 9.86 0.77
N GLY A 104 -8.88 10.93 1.27
CA GLY A 104 -10.06 10.88 2.13
C GLY A 104 -11.25 11.58 1.48
N PRO A 105 -12.40 11.59 2.17
CA PRO A 105 -13.55 12.34 1.71
C PRO A 105 -13.27 13.85 1.68
N THR A 106 -14.13 14.60 1.00
CA THR A 106 -14.08 16.08 0.92
C THR A 106 -12.75 16.64 0.38
N GLY A 107 -12.05 15.89 -0.47
CA GLY A 107 -10.83 16.35 -1.13
C GLY A 107 -9.59 16.32 -0.24
N TYR A 108 -9.62 15.60 0.89
CA TYR A 108 -8.43 15.30 1.66
C TYR A 108 -7.47 14.50 0.78
N VAL A 109 -6.35 15.09 0.39
CA VAL A 109 -5.28 14.41 -0.33
C VAL A 109 -3.98 14.76 0.36
N GLN A 110 -3.22 13.74 0.74
CA GLN A 110 -1.92 13.89 1.35
C GLN A 110 -0.87 13.02 0.66
N GLY A 111 0.36 13.52 0.61
CA GLY A 111 1.51 12.82 0.05
C GLY A 111 1.81 13.21 -1.39
N THR A 112 2.55 12.36 -2.08
CA THR A 112 2.97 12.57 -3.47
C THR A 112 1.92 12.08 -4.45
N ALA A 113 1.93 12.59 -5.69
CA ALA A 113 1.05 12.08 -6.73
C ALA A 113 1.33 10.59 -7.00
N ILE A 114 0.27 9.81 -7.20
CA ILE A 114 0.37 8.37 -7.47
C ILE A 114 1.01 8.19 -8.86
N PRO A 115 2.12 7.44 -8.97
CA PRO A 115 2.77 7.17 -10.25
C PRO A 115 1.96 6.18 -11.10
N SER A 116 2.09 6.29 -12.43
CA SER A 116 1.47 5.40 -13.40
C SER A 116 2.41 4.33 -13.96
N ASP A 117 3.71 4.39 -13.63
CA ASP A 117 4.79 3.64 -14.28
C ASP A 117 5.32 2.44 -13.46
N ARG A 118 4.75 2.18 -12.27
CA ARG A 118 5.30 1.20 -11.32
C ARG A 118 4.22 0.52 -10.48
N PRO A 119 4.54 -0.63 -9.86
CA PRO A 119 3.62 -1.30 -8.95
C PRO A 119 3.24 -0.42 -7.77
N ILE A 120 1.95 -0.43 -7.44
CA ILE A 120 1.38 0.26 -6.29
C ILE A 120 0.62 -0.75 -5.42
N TYR A 121 0.55 -0.47 -4.13
CA TYR A 121 -0.35 -1.17 -3.22
C TYR A 121 -1.33 -0.17 -2.61
N THR A 122 -2.61 -0.51 -2.60
CA THR A 122 -3.68 0.34 -2.08
C THR A 122 -4.48 -0.41 -1.04
N THR A 123 -4.73 0.24 0.09
CA THR A 123 -5.57 -0.28 1.18
C THR A 123 -6.55 0.79 1.65
N GLN A 124 -7.68 0.35 2.21
CA GLN A 124 -8.72 1.23 2.74
C GLN A 124 -8.76 1.13 4.25
N VAL A 125 -8.87 2.29 4.88
CA VAL A 125 -8.85 2.45 6.33
C VAL A 125 -10.01 3.32 6.74
N ASP A 126 -10.87 2.80 7.60
CA ASP A 126 -11.96 3.59 8.14
C ASP A 126 -11.51 4.34 9.39
N ALA A 127 -11.58 5.66 9.32
CA ALA A 127 -11.29 6.55 10.43
C ALA A 127 -12.47 7.49 10.68
N ILE A 128 -12.46 8.17 11.81
CA ILE A 128 -13.39 9.26 12.05
C ILE A 128 -12.84 10.49 11.33
N SER A 129 -13.63 11.13 10.46
CA SER A 129 -13.27 12.45 9.93
C SER A 129 -14.09 13.51 10.65
N ASN A 130 -13.39 14.54 11.10
CA ASN A 130 -14.03 15.73 11.62
C ASN A 130 -13.46 16.96 10.93
N ALA A 131 -14.33 17.73 10.29
CA ALA A 131 -13.94 19.00 9.68
C ALA A 131 -13.62 20.07 10.74
N ALA A 132 -14.11 19.90 11.97
CA ALA A 132 -13.82 20.80 13.08
C ALA A 132 -12.53 20.39 13.81
N ALA A 133 -11.81 21.40 14.33
CA ALA A 133 -10.59 21.22 15.13
C ALA A 133 -10.80 20.45 16.45
N GLN A 134 -12.06 20.24 16.84
CA GLN A 134 -12.46 19.54 18.06
C GLN A 134 -13.78 18.80 17.82
N MET A 135 -14.02 17.72 18.54
CA MET A 135 -15.27 16.97 18.48
C MET A 135 -16.04 17.13 19.81
N PRO A 136 -17.25 17.69 19.80
CA PRO A 136 -18.08 17.74 20.99
C PRO A 136 -18.42 16.33 21.49
N LYS A 137 -18.40 16.12 22.81
CA LYS A 137 -18.77 14.83 23.45
C LYS A 137 -20.14 14.35 22.97
N LEU A 138 -21.09 15.26 22.79
CA LEU A 138 -22.46 14.95 22.35
C LEU A 138 -22.50 14.30 20.95
N GLN A 139 -21.56 14.67 20.07
CA GLN A 139 -21.41 14.08 18.74
C GLN A 139 -20.83 12.66 18.84
N LEU A 140 -19.87 12.44 19.74
CA LEU A 140 -19.34 11.10 20.03
C LEU A 140 -20.39 10.20 20.69
N ASP A 141 -21.15 10.70 21.66
CA ASP A 141 -22.22 9.95 22.33
C ASP A 141 -23.31 9.55 21.31
N GLY A 142 -23.64 10.45 20.37
CA GLY A 142 -24.52 10.15 19.23
C GLY A 142 -23.98 9.06 18.30
N CYS A 143 -22.67 9.06 18.03
CA CYS A 143 -21.95 8.03 17.27
C CYS A 143 -22.08 6.65 17.92
N LEU A 144 -21.86 6.58 19.25
CA LEU A 144 -21.88 5.34 20.02
C LEU A 144 -23.30 4.75 20.15
N THR A 145 -24.32 5.60 20.12
CA THR A 145 -25.73 5.18 20.31
C THR A 145 -26.47 4.88 19.00
N ASN A 146 -26.24 5.67 17.94
CA ASN A 146 -26.99 5.56 16.68
C ASN A 146 -26.13 5.07 15.50
N GLY A 147 -24.87 4.71 15.76
CA GLY A 147 -23.91 4.35 14.73
C GLY A 147 -23.16 5.55 14.19
N CYS A 148 -21.89 5.35 13.91
CA CYS A 148 -20.95 6.39 13.54
C CYS A 148 -21.00 6.81 12.06
N ALA A 149 -22.06 6.46 11.32
CA ALA A 149 -22.11 6.61 9.87
C ALA A 149 -21.91 8.06 9.39
N ALA A 150 -22.34 9.05 10.18
CA ALA A 150 -22.23 10.46 9.82
C ALA A 150 -20.81 11.03 9.96
N ILE A 151 -19.94 10.40 10.74
CA ILE A 151 -18.58 10.90 11.02
C ILE A 151 -17.48 9.89 10.65
N ARG A 152 -17.87 8.66 10.31
CA ARG A 152 -16.96 7.65 9.78
C ARG A 152 -16.67 7.95 8.32
N SER A 153 -15.42 7.75 7.93
CA SER A 153 -14.90 8.11 6.62
C SER A 153 -13.85 7.11 6.22
N THR A 154 -13.93 6.65 4.97
CA THR A 154 -12.95 5.72 4.41
C THR A 154 -11.82 6.52 3.79
N PHE A 155 -10.60 6.28 4.25
CA PHE A 155 -9.36 6.81 3.70
C PHE A 155 -8.71 5.71 2.86
N THR A 156 -8.26 6.07 1.67
CA THR A 156 -7.53 5.19 0.76
C THR A 156 -6.05 5.54 0.88
N LEU A 157 -5.26 4.59 1.37
CA LEU A 157 -3.81 4.72 1.50
C LEU A 157 -3.15 3.93 0.37
N THR A 158 -2.36 4.61 -0.44
CA THR A 158 -1.60 4.03 -1.55
C THR A 158 -0.11 4.20 -1.28
N VAL A 159 0.67 3.14 -1.46
CA VAL A 159 2.13 3.13 -1.31
C VAL A 159 2.81 2.51 -2.53
N TRP A 160 4.03 2.97 -2.81
CA TRP A 160 4.84 2.47 -3.93
C TRP A 160 6.33 2.64 -3.63
N LYS A 161 7.18 1.94 -4.38
CA LYS A 161 8.64 2.08 -4.31
C LYS A 161 9.10 3.21 -5.23
N THR A 162 9.92 4.14 -4.73
CA THR A 162 10.43 5.30 -5.50
C THR A 162 11.67 4.96 -6.29
#